data_AF-A0A7L2YN71-F1
#
_entry.id   AF-A0A7L2YN71-F1
#
_cell.length_a   1.000
_cell.length_b   1.000
_cell.length_c   1.000
_cell.angle_alpha   90.00
_cell.angle_beta   90.00
_cell.angle_gamma   90.00
#
_symmetry.space_group_name_H-M   'P 1'
#
loop_
_entity.id
_entity.type
_entity.pdbx_description
1 polymer ?
#
loop_
_entity_poly.entity_id
_entity_poly.type
_entity_poly.pdbx_seq_one_letter_code
_entity_poly.pdbx_strand_id
1 'polypeptide(L)'
;MSKEEKRRLGNQVLEMFDHAYSNYMEHAYPADELMPLTCRGRVRGQEPSRGDVDDALGKFSLTLIDTLDTLVVLNKTKEFEEAVKKVIKDVNLDNDVVVSVFETNIRVLGGLLGGHSVAIMLKEKGECMQWYNGELLKMAKELGYKLLPAFNTTSGLPYPRVNLKFGVRHPEARTGTETDTCTACAGTLILEFAALSRFTGTSIFEAFPFTERAFKIKMKPCENILKVKPPFHFLLFLDSGVGAGIDSYYEYLLKAYVLLGDDSFLERFNTHYDAIMRYISQPPLLLDVHIHKPMLNARTWMDSLLAFFPGLQVLKGDIRPAIETHEMLYQVIKKHNFLPEAFTTDFRVHWAQHPLRPEFAESTYFLYKATGDPYYLEVGKTLIENLNKYARVPCGFAAMKDVRTGSHEDRMDSFFLAEMFKYLYLLFADKEDMIFDIEDYIFTTEAHLLPLWLSTTNQTISRKNTVS
;
A
#
# COMPACT_ATOMS: atom_id res chain seq x y z
N MET A 1 -24.43 16.37 -3.31
CA MET A 1 -23.47 17.05 -4.19
C MET A 1 -23.99 17.10 -5.64
N SER A 2 -23.85 18.23 -6.35
CA SER A 2 -24.19 18.30 -7.78
C SER A 2 -23.07 17.70 -8.65
N LYS A 3 -23.36 17.33 -9.90
CA LYS A 3 -22.34 16.83 -10.85
C LYS A 3 -21.24 17.87 -11.11
N GLU A 4 -21.61 19.14 -11.16
CA GLU A 4 -20.67 20.25 -11.34
C GLU A 4 -19.71 20.39 -10.14
N GLU A 5 -20.22 20.28 -8.91
CA GLU A 5 -19.39 20.31 -7.71
C GLU A 5 -18.47 19.09 -7.63
N LYS A 6 -18.97 17.90 -7.98
CA LYS A 6 -18.17 16.66 -8.04
C LYS A 6 -17.00 16.83 -9.02
N ARG A 7 -17.26 17.34 -10.23
CA ARG A 7 -16.23 17.64 -11.23
C ARG A 7 -15.25 18.71 -10.78
N ARG A 8 -15.72 19.76 -10.07
CA ARG A 8 -14.86 20.80 -9.49
C ARG A 8 -13.89 20.21 -8.48
N LEU A 9 -14.35 19.31 -7.60
CA LEU A 9 -13.50 18.61 -6.64
C LEU A 9 -12.51 17.66 -7.34
N GLY A 10 -12.93 16.92 -8.36
CA GLY A 10 -12.03 16.10 -9.18
C GLY A 10 -10.90 16.93 -9.82
N ASN A 11 -11.24 18.09 -10.41
CA ASN A 11 -10.23 19.02 -10.94
C ASN A 11 -9.31 19.60 -9.87
N GLN A 12 -9.82 19.83 -8.66
CA GLN A 12 -9.02 20.28 -7.53
C GLN A 12 -8.02 19.20 -7.09
N VAL A 13 -8.41 17.92 -7.09
CA VAL A 13 -7.47 16.80 -6.83
C VAL A 13 -6.37 16.74 -7.89
N LEU A 14 -6.72 16.91 -9.18
CA LEU A 14 -5.72 16.97 -10.26
C LEU A 14 -4.72 18.11 -10.06
N GLU A 15 -5.21 19.30 -9.68
CA GLU A 15 -4.36 20.46 -9.38
C GLU A 15 -3.42 20.20 -8.19
N MET A 16 -3.94 19.59 -7.12
CA MET A 16 -3.12 19.25 -5.96
C MET A 16 -2.04 18.20 -6.30
N PHE A 17 -2.40 17.21 -7.12
CA PHE A 17 -1.43 16.24 -7.62
C PHE A 17 -0.35 16.93 -8.47
N ASP A 18 -0.74 17.82 -9.38
CA ASP A 18 0.21 18.57 -10.21
C ASP A 18 1.16 19.42 -9.38
N HIS A 19 0.65 20.06 -8.33
CA HIS A 19 1.45 20.80 -7.35
C HIS A 19 2.48 19.89 -6.68
N ALA A 20 2.07 18.72 -6.19
CA ALA A 20 2.96 17.79 -5.50
C ALA A 20 3.99 17.13 -6.45
N TYR A 21 3.51 16.58 -7.57
CA TYR A 21 4.32 15.84 -8.53
C TYR A 21 5.32 16.74 -9.26
N SER A 22 4.89 17.92 -9.72
CA SER A 22 5.80 18.84 -10.43
C SER A 22 6.92 19.33 -9.52
N ASN A 23 6.63 19.62 -8.25
CA ASN A 23 7.65 19.99 -7.27
C ASN A 23 8.62 18.84 -6.95
N TYR A 24 8.15 17.59 -6.89
CA TYR A 24 9.04 16.45 -6.81
C TYR A 24 9.97 16.39 -8.04
N MET A 25 9.41 16.51 -9.25
CA MET A 25 10.18 16.45 -10.49
C MET A 25 11.19 17.59 -10.64
N GLU A 26 10.88 18.78 -10.11
CA GLU A 26 11.76 19.96 -10.17
C GLU A 26 12.85 19.95 -9.09
N HIS A 27 12.49 19.61 -7.84
CA HIS A 27 13.35 19.84 -6.68
C HIS A 27 13.98 18.57 -6.09
N ALA A 28 13.37 17.41 -6.31
CA ALA A 28 13.78 16.18 -5.65
C ALA A 28 14.32 15.13 -6.62
N TYR A 29 13.75 14.95 -7.81
CA TYR A 29 14.23 13.97 -8.78
C TYR A 29 15.74 14.17 -9.07
N PRO A 30 16.58 13.11 -9.00
CA PRO A 30 16.24 11.68 -8.90
C PRO A 30 16.26 11.09 -7.48
N ALA A 31 16.20 11.90 -6.42
CA ALA A 31 16.09 11.42 -5.05
C ALA A 31 14.80 10.61 -4.81
N ASP A 32 14.77 9.83 -3.74
CA ASP A 32 13.65 8.91 -3.47
C ASP A 32 12.37 9.65 -3.05
N GLU A 33 12.50 10.74 -2.29
CA GLU A 33 11.38 11.52 -1.75
C GLU A 33 11.68 13.03 -1.79
N LEU A 34 10.63 13.84 -1.63
CA LEU A 34 10.71 15.29 -1.54
C LEU A 34 10.69 15.76 -0.08
N MET A 35 11.54 16.74 0.22
CA MET A 35 11.50 17.55 1.44
C MET A 35 10.84 18.89 1.10
N PRO A 36 9.52 19.04 1.30
CA PRO A 36 8.71 20.11 0.72
C PRO A 36 8.83 21.46 1.46
N LEU A 37 9.42 21.51 2.65
CA LEU A 37 9.74 22.77 3.35
C LEU A 37 11.09 23.33 2.91
N THR A 38 12.07 22.46 2.65
CA THR A 38 13.41 22.88 2.17
C THR A 38 13.57 22.82 0.65
N CYS A 39 12.53 22.36 -0.08
CA CYS A 39 12.50 22.29 -1.54
C CYS A 39 13.70 21.52 -2.11
N ARG A 40 13.97 20.33 -1.58
CA ARG A 40 15.08 19.48 -2.02
C ARG A 40 14.74 18.00 -1.92
N GLY A 41 15.50 17.16 -2.62
CA GLY A 41 15.38 15.71 -2.50
C GLY A 41 15.91 15.16 -1.18
N ARG A 42 15.25 14.13 -0.64
CA ARG A 42 15.74 13.32 0.47
C ARG A 42 16.65 12.21 -0.06
N VAL A 43 17.90 12.20 0.37
CA VAL A 43 18.89 11.20 -0.06
C VAL A 43 19.43 10.47 1.16
N ARG A 44 19.10 9.17 1.25
CA ARG A 44 19.53 8.34 2.37
C ARG A 44 21.04 8.43 2.64
N GLY A 45 21.38 8.75 3.88
CA GLY A 45 22.74 8.94 4.37
C GLY A 45 23.24 10.39 4.35
N GLN A 46 22.50 11.34 3.74
CA GLN A 46 22.81 12.77 3.79
C GLN A 46 22.01 13.49 4.88
N GLU A 47 20.76 13.07 5.10
CA GLU A 47 19.90 13.58 6.17
C GLU A 47 19.97 12.75 7.46
N PRO A 48 19.56 13.31 8.60
CA PRO A 48 19.30 12.52 9.80
C PRO A 48 18.35 11.35 9.52
N SER A 49 18.70 10.18 10.05
CA SER A 49 17.90 8.98 9.88
C SER A 49 16.54 9.12 10.57
N ARG A 50 15.48 8.71 9.87
CA ARG A 50 14.11 8.54 10.40
C ARG A 50 13.87 7.13 10.99
N GLY A 51 14.94 6.36 11.23
CA GLY A 51 14.83 4.96 11.65
C GLY A 51 14.40 4.04 10.50
N ASP A 52 13.58 3.04 10.80
CA ASP A 52 13.14 2.00 9.85
C ASP A 52 12.40 2.56 8.62
N VAL A 53 11.81 3.76 8.73
CA VAL A 53 11.18 4.47 7.62
C VAL A 53 12.15 4.68 6.44
N ASP A 54 13.43 4.96 6.72
CA ASP A 54 14.41 5.17 5.66
C ASP A 54 14.86 3.86 4.98
N ASP A 55 14.45 2.69 5.47
CA ASP A 55 14.72 1.42 4.81
C ASP A 55 13.92 1.24 3.51
N ALA A 56 12.89 2.06 3.28
CA ALA A 56 12.21 2.17 1.98
C ALA A 56 13.07 2.88 0.92
N LEU A 57 14.07 3.67 1.33
CA LEU A 57 14.88 4.48 0.42
C LEU A 57 16.11 3.70 -0.05
N GLY A 58 16.12 3.32 -1.33
CA GLY A 58 17.20 2.55 -1.96
C GLY A 58 17.94 3.27 -3.09
N LYS A 59 17.78 4.60 -3.21
CA LYS A 59 18.39 5.43 -4.26
C LYS A 59 17.97 5.01 -5.67
N PHE A 60 16.69 4.72 -5.85
CA PHE A 60 16.10 4.26 -7.11
C PHE A 60 14.97 5.19 -7.58
N SER A 61 14.94 6.44 -7.10
CA SER A 61 13.89 7.41 -7.42
C SER A 61 12.51 6.89 -7.02
N LEU A 62 12.37 6.42 -5.77
CA LEU A 62 11.17 5.78 -5.23
C LEU A 62 9.87 6.47 -5.69
N THR A 63 9.71 7.77 -5.41
CA THR A 63 8.50 8.52 -5.77
C THR A 63 8.18 8.50 -7.27
N LEU A 64 9.19 8.47 -8.15
CA LEU A 64 8.98 8.35 -9.59
C LEU A 64 8.36 7.00 -9.97
N ILE A 65 8.88 5.90 -9.39
CA ILE A 65 8.38 4.54 -9.64
C ILE A 65 6.98 4.38 -9.07
N ASP A 66 6.77 4.83 -7.84
CA ASP A 66 5.54 4.67 -7.06
C ASP A 66 4.36 5.41 -7.70
N THR A 67 4.62 6.51 -8.40
CA THR A 67 3.58 7.36 -9.00
C THR A 67 3.17 6.93 -10.42
N LEU A 68 3.86 5.94 -11.02
CA LEU A 68 3.70 5.60 -12.45
C LEU A 68 2.24 5.32 -12.84
N ASP A 69 1.56 4.42 -12.14
CA ASP A 69 0.18 4.07 -12.48
C ASP A 69 -0.85 5.13 -12.03
N THR A 70 -0.55 5.94 -11.00
CA THR A 70 -1.35 7.12 -10.65
C THR A 70 -1.44 8.09 -11.83
N LEU A 71 -0.34 8.34 -12.55
CA LEU A 71 -0.36 9.22 -13.72
C LEU A 71 -1.41 8.78 -14.74
N VAL A 72 -1.55 7.47 -14.97
CA VAL A 72 -2.54 6.93 -15.90
C VAL A 72 -3.96 7.04 -15.33
N VAL A 73 -4.16 6.76 -14.04
CA VAL A 73 -5.47 6.95 -13.37
C VAL A 73 -5.94 8.40 -13.47
N LEU A 74 -5.03 9.37 -13.33
CA LEU A 74 -5.31 10.80 -13.41
C LEU A 74 -5.35 11.34 -14.84
N ASN A 75 -5.37 10.47 -15.86
CA ASN A 75 -5.41 10.82 -17.28
C ASN A 75 -4.20 11.66 -17.77
N LYS A 76 -3.03 11.45 -17.16
CA LYS A 76 -1.74 12.09 -17.49
C LYS A 76 -0.84 11.16 -18.29
N THR A 77 -1.36 10.66 -19.42
CA THR A 77 -0.70 9.63 -20.24
C THR A 77 0.62 10.07 -20.88
N LYS A 78 0.77 11.37 -21.17
CA LYS A 78 2.02 11.93 -21.71
C LYS A 78 3.10 11.97 -20.64
N GLU A 79 2.75 12.44 -19.45
CA GLU A 79 3.62 12.49 -18.28
C GLU A 79 4.03 11.08 -17.86
N PHE A 80 3.10 10.11 -17.93
CA PHE A 80 3.40 8.70 -17.74
C PHE A 80 4.47 8.20 -18.72
N GLU A 81 4.31 8.46 -20.02
CA GLU A 81 5.28 8.02 -21.03
C GLU A 81 6.69 8.60 -20.77
N GLU A 82 6.78 9.88 -20.40
CA GLU A 82 8.05 10.52 -20.05
C GLU A 82 8.63 10.00 -18.73
N ALA A 83 7.78 9.72 -17.74
CA ALA A 83 8.18 9.10 -16.47
C ALA A 83 8.76 7.70 -16.70
N VAL A 84 8.14 6.87 -17.54
CA VAL A 84 8.66 5.54 -17.89
C VAL A 84 10.04 5.65 -18.56
N LYS A 85 10.22 6.60 -19.49
CA LYS A 85 11.55 6.84 -20.11
C LYS A 85 12.61 7.21 -19.08
N LYS A 86 12.26 8.04 -18.08
CA LYS A 86 13.16 8.42 -16.98
C LYS A 86 13.47 7.23 -16.07
N VAL A 87 12.48 6.41 -15.73
CA VAL A 87 12.69 5.18 -14.95
C VAL A 87 13.70 4.28 -15.64
N ILE A 88 13.50 3.98 -16.93
CA ILE A 88 14.41 3.12 -17.71
C ILE A 88 15.84 3.68 -17.77
N LYS A 89 15.97 5.01 -17.83
CA LYS A 89 17.25 5.69 -18.02
C LYS A 89 18.05 5.84 -16.72
N ASP A 90 17.39 6.25 -15.64
CA ASP A 90 18.08 6.81 -14.47
C ASP A 90 18.00 5.90 -13.23
N VAL A 91 17.08 4.93 -13.18
CA VAL A 91 16.91 4.04 -12.03
C VAL A 91 17.96 2.94 -12.04
N ASN A 92 18.70 2.83 -10.93
CA ASN A 92 19.63 1.74 -10.67
C ASN A 92 19.12 0.85 -9.52
N LEU A 93 18.93 -0.44 -9.80
CA LEU A 93 18.49 -1.43 -8.82
C LEU A 93 19.67 -2.24 -8.22
N ASP A 94 20.91 -1.93 -8.57
CA ASP A 94 22.14 -2.60 -8.10
C ASP A 94 22.99 -1.72 -7.16
N ASN A 95 22.33 -0.92 -6.32
CA ASN A 95 23.01 -0.08 -5.33
C ASN A 95 23.50 -0.92 -4.13
N ASP A 96 24.67 -0.60 -3.56
CA ASP A 96 25.10 -1.17 -2.26
C ASP A 96 24.36 -0.47 -1.11
N VAL A 97 23.09 -0.86 -0.93
CA VAL A 97 22.20 -0.33 0.10
C VAL A 97 21.33 -1.46 0.65
N VAL A 98 21.12 -1.43 1.97
CA VAL A 98 20.23 -2.35 2.67
C VAL A 98 18.82 -1.76 2.63
N VAL A 99 17.86 -2.49 2.08
CA VAL A 99 16.47 -2.05 1.97
C VAL A 99 15.53 -3.00 2.70
N SER A 100 14.37 -2.49 3.08
CA SER A 100 13.27 -3.31 3.58
C SER A 100 12.70 -4.15 2.44
N VAL A 101 12.60 -5.46 2.65
CA VAL A 101 12.01 -6.40 1.66
C VAL A 101 10.54 -6.08 1.42
N PHE A 102 9.82 -5.73 2.50
CA PHE A 102 8.41 -5.35 2.45
C PHE A 102 8.20 -4.05 1.66
N GLU A 103 8.90 -2.97 2.02
CA GLU A 103 8.74 -1.66 1.36
C GLU A 103 9.18 -1.72 -0.10
N THR A 104 10.29 -2.41 -0.38
CA THR A 104 10.78 -2.57 -1.76
C THR A 104 9.81 -3.40 -2.59
N ASN A 105 9.13 -4.38 -1.99
CA ASN A 105 8.11 -5.16 -2.67
C ASN A 105 6.89 -4.30 -3.01
N ILE A 106 6.25 -3.70 -2.00
CA ILE A 106 4.95 -3.04 -2.20
C ILE A 106 5.08 -1.79 -3.07
N ARG A 107 6.18 -1.02 -2.96
CA ARG A 107 6.35 0.26 -3.68
C ARG A 107 7.11 0.13 -5.00
N VAL A 108 8.25 -0.56 -4.98
CA VAL A 108 9.13 -0.61 -6.17
C VAL A 108 8.70 -1.72 -7.11
N LEU A 109 8.59 -2.95 -6.59
CA LEU A 109 8.12 -4.06 -7.41
C LEU A 109 6.66 -3.84 -7.80
N GLY A 110 5.82 -3.42 -6.85
CA GLY A 110 4.44 -3.00 -7.09
C GLY A 110 4.34 -1.89 -8.13
N GLY A 111 5.06 -0.79 -8.00
CA GLY A 111 5.02 0.33 -8.95
C GLY A 111 5.53 -0.02 -10.34
N LEU A 112 6.57 -0.85 -10.46
CA LEU A 112 7.05 -1.35 -11.76
C LEU A 112 6.02 -2.27 -12.42
N LEU A 113 5.35 -3.15 -11.65
CA LEU A 113 4.32 -4.05 -12.17
C LEU A 113 3.02 -3.30 -12.51
N GLY A 114 2.61 -2.33 -11.69
CA GLY A 114 1.47 -1.45 -11.93
C GLY A 114 1.71 -0.60 -13.19
N GLY A 115 2.87 0.05 -13.27
CA GLY A 115 3.33 0.77 -14.46
C GLY A 115 3.38 -0.11 -15.71
N HIS A 116 3.88 -1.34 -15.60
CA HIS A 116 3.85 -2.30 -16.71
C HIS A 116 2.41 -2.63 -17.15
N SER A 117 1.52 -2.88 -16.18
CA SER A 117 0.12 -3.26 -16.41
C SER A 117 -0.67 -2.18 -17.13
N VAL A 118 -0.47 -0.91 -16.76
CA VAL A 118 -1.12 0.19 -17.47
C VAL A 118 -0.45 0.50 -18.81
N ALA A 119 0.87 0.28 -18.94
CA ALA A 119 1.58 0.47 -20.21
C ALA A 119 1.11 -0.51 -21.30
N ILE A 120 0.88 -1.79 -20.95
CA ILE A 120 0.32 -2.77 -21.91
C ILE A 120 -1.10 -2.39 -22.33
N MET A 121 -1.93 -1.96 -21.39
CA MET A 121 -3.31 -1.55 -21.66
C MET A 121 -3.36 -0.35 -22.60
N LEU A 122 -2.54 0.68 -22.34
CA LEU A 122 -2.43 1.86 -23.20
C LEU A 122 -1.92 1.51 -24.61
N LYS A 123 -0.98 0.57 -24.70
CA LYS A 123 -0.46 0.06 -25.97
C LYS A 123 -1.54 -0.68 -26.77
N GLU A 124 -2.31 -1.55 -26.13
CA GLU A 124 -3.42 -2.31 -26.73
C GLU A 124 -4.55 -1.41 -27.24
N LYS A 125 -4.84 -0.31 -26.53
CA LYS A 125 -5.78 0.71 -26.99
C LYS A 125 -5.29 1.51 -28.20
N GLY A 126 -3.99 1.52 -28.48
CA GLY A 126 -3.42 2.27 -29.59
C GLY A 126 -3.22 3.77 -29.31
N GLU A 127 -3.34 4.22 -28.06
CA GLU A 127 -3.33 5.65 -27.70
C GLU A 127 -1.91 6.19 -27.44
N CYS A 128 -1.12 5.50 -26.60
CA CYS A 128 0.27 5.85 -26.28
C CYS A 128 1.10 4.59 -26.01
N MET A 129 2.37 4.74 -25.61
CA MET A 129 3.25 3.60 -25.26
C MET A 129 3.53 2.60 -26.41
N GLN A 130 3.39 3.01 -27.68
CA GLN A 130 3.60 2.10 -28.83
C GLN A 130 5.04 1.58 -28.92
N TRP A 131 6.02 2.36 -28.47
CA TRP A 131 7.43 1.98 -28.41
C TRP A 131 7.75 1.01 -27.27
N TYR A 132 6.90 0.93 -26.24
CA TYR A 132 7.17 0.17 -25.02
C TYR A 132 7.23 -1.33 -25.31
N ASN A 133 8.28 -2.00 -24.82
CA ASN A 133 8.55 -3.41 -25.08
C ASN A 133 8.83 -4.21 -23.80
N GLY A 134 8.20 -3.83 -22.68
CA GLY A 134 8.29 -4.58 -21.43
C GLY A 134 9.50 -4.22 -20.58
N GLU A 135 10.09 -3.04 -20.76
CA GLU A 135 11.27 -2.60 -20.01
C GLU A 135 11.02 -2.57 -18.50
N LEU A 136 9.86 -2.08 -18.05
CA LEU A 136 9.51 -2.09 -16.62
C LEU A 136 9.38 -3.51 -16.08
N LEU A 137 8.82 -4.44 -16.87
CA LEU A 137 8.73 -5.85 -16.48
C LEU A 137 10.12 -6.48 -16.34
N LYS A 138 11.06 -6.12 -17.22
CA LYS A 138 12.45 -6.58 -17.13
C LYS A 138 13.10 -6.09 -15.83
N MET A 139 12.94 -4.81 -15.49
CA MET A 139 13.42 -4.24 -14.24
C MET A 139 12.75 -4.89 -13.01
N ALA A 140 11.43 -5.11 -13.05
CA ALA A 140 10.69 -5.82 -12.01
C ALA A 140 11.24 -7.24 -11.79
N LYS A 141 11.56 -7.96 -12.87
CA LYS A 141 12.17 -9.28 -12.81
C LYS A 141 13.56 -9.26 -12.19
N GLU A 142 14.39 -8.28 -12.55
CA GLU A 142 15.71 -8.08 -11.94
C GLU A 142 15.61 -7.82 -10.43
N LEU A 143 14.67 -6.95 -10.02
CA LEU A 143 14.40 -6.68 -8.62
C LEU A 143 13.89 -7.92 -7.87
N GLY A 144 12.95 -8.67 -8.46
CA GLY A 144 12.45 -9.91 -7.89
C GLY A 144 13.57 -10.89 -7.56
N TYR A 145 14.54 -11.07 -8.46
CA TYR A 145 15.73 -11.91 -8.19
C TYR A 145 16.61 -11.38 -7.06
N LYS A 146 16.70 -10.06 -6.89
CA LYS A 146 17.45 -9.42 -5.78
C LYS A 146 16.74 -9.58 -4.43
N LEU A 147 15.42 -9.72 -4.42
CA LEU A 147 14.64 -9.97 -3.20
C LEU A 147 14.60 -11.46 -2.80
N LEU A 148 14.72 -12.39 -3.75
CA LEU A 148 14.68 -13.84 -3.47
C LEU A 148 15.64 -14.33 -2.36
N PRO A 149 16.88 -13.83 -2.22
CA PRO A 149 17.78 -14.20 -1.13
C PRO A 149 17.18 -14.01 0.27
N ALA A 150 16.26 -13.07 0.45
CA ALA A 150 15.57 -12.85 1.72
C ALA A 150 14.75 -14.07 2.19
N PHE A 151 14.24 -14.87 1.25
CA PHE A 151 13.42 -16.04 1.54
C PHE A 151 14.24 -17.30 1.83
N ASN A 152 15.57 -17.24 1.76
CA ASN A 152 16.46 -18.36 2.05
C ASN A 152 16.66 -18.52 3.58
N THR A 153 15.57 -18.84 4.27
CA THR A 153 15.50 -19.10 5.71
C THR A 153 15.03 -20.52 5.99
N THR A 154 15.35 -21.03 7.18
CA THR A 154 14.91 -22.36 7.60
C THR A 154 13.41 -22.42 7.87
N SER A 155 12.78 -21.30 8.27
CA SER A 155 11.34 -21.20 8.53
C SER A 155 10.51 -21.03 7.25
N GLY A 156 11.11 -20.53 6.17
CA GLY A 156 10.40 -20.07 4.97
C GLY A 156 9.86 -18.63 5.09
N LEU A 157 10.01 -17.97 6.26
CA LEU A 157 9.69 -16.55 6.41
C LEU A 157 10.86 -15.69 5.91
N PRO A 158 10.62 -14.59 5.17
CA PRO A 158 11.70 -13.77 4.66
C PRO A 158 12.40 -12.99 5.78
N TYR A 159 13.70 -12.73 5.59
CA TYR A 159 14.38 -11.68 6.33
C TYR A 159 13.70 -10.32 6.05
N PRO A 160 13.60 -9.43 7.04
CA PRO A 160 12.96 -8.12 6.84
C PRO A 160 13.80 -7.19 5.94
N ARG A 161 15.10 -7.46 5.81
CA ARG A 161 16.06 -6.62 5.11
C ARG A 161 16.91 -7.42 4.13
N VAL A 162 17.30 -6.78 3.03
CA VAL A 162 18.21 -7.34 2.03
C VAL A 162 19.10 -6.24 1.45
N ASN A 163 20.36 -6.56 1.17
CA ASN A 163 21.23 -5.67 0.40
C ASN A 163 20.97 -5.86 -1.10
N LEU A 164 20.64 -4.80 -1.83
CA LEU A 164 20.29 -4.88 -3.25
C LEU A 164 21.45 -5.40 -4.13
N LYS A 165 22.70 -5.19 -3.73
CA LYS A 165 23.89 -5.67 -4.46
C LYS A 165 24.37 -7.03 -3.98
N PHE A 166 24.41 -7.22 -2.65
CA PHE A 166 25.07 -8.36 -2.02
C PHE A 166 24.12 -9.44 -1.48
N GLY A 167 22.80 -9.23 -1.54
CA GLY A 167 21.79 -10.14 -1.00
C GLY A 167 21.79 -10.14 0.53
N VAL A 168 21.67 -11.32 1.15
CA VAL A 168 21.56 -11.43 2.63
C VAL A 168 22.82 -11.97 3.31
N ARG A 169 23.44 -13.02 2.74
CA ARG A 169 24.47 -13.82 3.43
C ARG A 169 25.91 -13.37 3.14
N HIS A 170 26.11 -12.43 2.22
CA HIS A 170 27.44 -11.96 1.89
C HIS A 170 28.01 -11.15 3.07
N PRO A 171 29.30 -11.26 3.41
CA PRO A 171 29.90 -10.52 4.53
C PRO A 171 29.70 -8.99 4.43
N GLU A 172 29.69 -8.46 3.21
CA GLU A 172 29.50 -7.01 2.96
C GLU A 172 28.03 -6.58 2.93
N ALA A 173 27.06 -7.52 2.98
CA ALA A 173 25.64 -7.21 2.89
C ALA A 173 25.13 -6.38 4.07
N ARG A 174 25.76 -6.50 5.25
CA ARG A 174 25.34 -5.83 6.51
C ARG A 174 23.90 -6.21 6.93
N THR A 175 23.48 -7.42 6.56
CA THR A 175 22.16 -8.02 6.82
C THR A 175 22.35 -9.49 7.23
N GLY A 176 21.26 -10.21 7.45
CA GLY A 176 21.25 -11.66 7.72
C GLY A 176 21.50 -12.00 9.18
N THR A 177 21.45 -11.00 10.06
CA THR A 177 21.54 -11.16 11.52
C THR A 177 20.23 -10.80 12.22
N GLU A 178 19.27 -10.26 11.47
CA GLU A 178 17.96 -9.88 11.95
C GLU A 178 17.18 -11.12 12.38
N THR A 179 16.68 -11.09 13.61
CA THR A 179 15.92 -12.19 14.20
C THR A 179 14.41 -11.95 14.21
N ASP A 180 13.97 -10.75 13.86
CA ASP A 180 12.58 -10.32 14.03
C ASP A 180 12.02 -9.77 12.72
N THR A 181 10.76 -10.09 12.43
CA THR A 181 10.00 -9.55 11.30
C THR A 181 8.54 -9.37 11.72
N CYS A 182 7.84 -8.42 11.10
CA CYS A 182 6.42 -8.19 11.38
C CYS A 182 5.51 -9.08 10.51
N THR A 183 4.25 -9.28 10.92
CA THR A 183 3.30 -10.13 10.18
C THR A 183 3.02 -9.54 8.79
N ALA A 184 2.78 -8.23 8.71
CA ALA A 184 2.62 -7.52 7.44
C ALA A 184 3.88 -7.67 6.55
N CYS A 185 5.06 -7.51 7.13
CA CYS A 185 6.34 -7.58 6.45
C CYS A 185 6.58 -8.93 5.76
N ALA A 186 6.20 -10.02 6.41
CA ALA A 186 6.32 -11.37 5.88
C ALA A 186 5.13 -11.80 5.00
N GLY A 187 3.96 -11.22 5.24
CA GLY A 187 2.69 -11.63 4.64
C GLY A 187 2.27 -10.88 3.39
N THR A 188 2.85 -9.71 3.14
CA THR A 188 2.41 -8.74 2.12
C THR A 188 3.34 -8.72 0.93
N LEU A 189 3.53 -9.90 0.32
CA LEU A 189 4.50 -10.11 -0.78
C LEU A 189 3.88 -10.82 -1.97
N ILE A 190 2.76 -11.51 -1.76
CA ILE A 190 2.25 -12.50 -2.73
C ILE A 190 1.63 -11.86 -3.98
N LEU A 191 0.97 -10.71 -3.87
CA LEU A 191 0.31 -10.10 -5.04
C LEU A 191 1.35 -9.74 -6.11
N GLU A 192 2.44 -9.07 -5.72
CA GLU A 192 3.50 -8.64 -6.62
C GLU A 192 4.30 -9.82 -7.14
N PHE A 193 4.68 -10.76 -6.26
CA PHE A 193 5.46 -11.93 -6.68
C PHE A 193 4.66 -12.86 -7.60
N ALA A 194 3.37 -13.07 -7.33
CA ALA A 194 2.51 -13.84 -8.22
C ALA A 194 2.32 -13.12 -9.56
N ALA A 195 2.02 -11.81 -9.55
CA ALA A 195 1.93 -11.03 -10.77
C ALA A 195 3.24 -11.09 -11.59
N LEU A 196 4.40 -10.97 -10.94
CA LEU A 196 5.70 -11.11 -11.57
C LEU A 196 5.88 -12.48 -12.22
N SER A 197 5.51 -13.57 -11.54
CA SER A 197 5.53 -14.92 -12.12
C SER A 197 4.63 -15.03 -13.36
N ARG A 198 3.43 -14.47 -13.29
CA ARG A 198 2.42 -14.53 -14.35
C ARG A 198 2.84 -13.73 -15.58
N PHE A 199 3.32 -12.51 -15.40
CA PHE A 199 3.82 -11.67 -16.50
C PHE A 199 5.09 -12.23 -17.14
N THR A 200 6.01 -12.78 -16.36
CA THR A 200 7.32 -13.25 -16.87
C THR A 200 7.33 -14.71 -17.29
N GLY A 201 6.29 -15.48 -16.98
CA GLY A 201 6.26 -16.94 -17.08
C GLY A 201 7.25 -17.66 -16.16
N THR A 202 7.85 -16.98 -15.18
CA THR A 202 8.88 -17.54 -14.30
C THR A 202 8.27 -17.93 -12.96
N SER A 203 8.02 -19.22 -12.72
CA SER A 203 7.27 -19.72 -11.56
C SER A 203 7.96 -19.57 -10.19
N ILE A 204 9.27 -19.26 -10.15
CA ILE A 204 10.02 -19.18 -8.90
C ILE A 204 9.47 -18.11 -7.95
N PHE A 205 8.94 -17.01 -8.48
CA PHE A 205 8.41 -15.91 -7.68
C PHE A 205 7.08 -16.28 -7.01
N GLU A 206 6.21 -17.06 -7.63
CA GLU A 206 4.97 -17.54 -6.98
C GLU A 206 5.25 -18.73 -6.02
N ALA A 207 6.28 -19.54 -6.31
CA ALA A 207 6.61 -20.73 -5.52
C ALA A 207 7.36 -20.43 -4.20
N PHE A 208 8.22 -19.41 -4.17
CA PHE A 208 9.08 -19.14 -3.00
C PHE A 208 8.39 -18.43 -1.82
N PRO A 209 7.63 -17.33 -2.03
CA PRO A 209 6.91 -16.63 -0.97
C PRO A 209 5.88 -17.53 -0.30
N PHE A 210 5.38 -18.51 -1.06
CA PHE A 210 4.27 -19.37 -0.66
C PHE A 210 4.67 -20.83 -0.49
N THR A 211 5.94 -21.14 -0.17
CA THR A 211 6.20 -22.49 0.35
C THR A 211 5.31 -22.68 1.56
N GLU A 212 4.31 -23.56 1.42
CA GLU A 212 3.25 -23.82 2.39
C GLU A 212 3.79 -24.05 3.82
N ARG A 213 5.09 -24.36 3.96
CA ARG A 213 5.84 -24.48 5.21
C ARG A 213 5.80 -23.24 6.10
N ALA A 214 5.85 -22.01 5.57
CA ALA A 214 5.99 -20.81 6.40
C ALA A 214 4.74 -20.54 7.27
N PHE A 215 3.55 -20.94 6.82
CA PHE A 215 2.27 -20.66 7.48
C PHE A 215 1.38 -21.90 7.68
N LYS A 216 1.91 -23.14 7.54
CA LYS A 216 1.23 -24.43 7.88
C LYS A 216 1.21 -24.72 9.39
N ILE A 217 1.23 -23.70 10.23
CA ILE A 217 1.22 -23.86 11.67
C ILE A 217 -0.24 -23.93 12.09
N LYS A 218 -0.71 -25.13 12.44
CA LYS A 218 -2.04 -25.33 13.04
C LYS A 218 -2.12 -24.52 14.33
N MET A 219 -2.76 -23.35 14.26
CA MET A 219 -3.01 -22.51 15.43
C MET A 219 -4.33 -22.90 16.08
N LYS A 220 -4.39 -22.90 17.41
CA LYS A 220 -5.65 -23.08 18.13
C LYS A 220 -6.56 -21.86 17.90
N PRO A 221 -7.90 -21.98 18.06
CA PRO A 221 -8.83 -20.87 17.83
C PRO A 221 -8.54 -19.56 18.59
N CYS A 222 -7.85 -19.62 19.74
CA CYS A 222 -7.42 -18.45 20.50
C CYS A 222 -6.04 -17.90 20.08
N GLU A 223 -5.30 -18.64 19.27
CA GLU A 223 -4.02 -18.30 18.64
C GLU A 223 -4.20 -17.80 17.20
N ASN A 224 -5.43 -17.87 16.65
CA ASN A 224 -5.80 -17.33 15.33
C ASN A 224 -5.78 -15.79 15.25
N ILE A 225 -5.49 -15.11 16.37
CA ILE A 225 -5.10 -13.71 16.40
C ILE A 225 -3.58 -13.68 16.15
N LEU A 226 -3.18 -13.69 14.87
CA LEU A 226 -1.79 -13.95 14.48
C LEU A 226 -0.82 -12.85 14.92
N LYS A 227 0.15 -13.25 15.75
CA LYS A 227 1.59 -13.02 15.48
C LYS A 227 2.27 -14.39 15.39
N VAL A 228 2.98 -14.63 14.30
CA VAL A 228 3.58 -15.92 13.88
C VAL A 228 4.64 -16.44 14.90
N LYS A 229 4.85 -17.75 15.04
CA LYS A 229 6.06 -18.47 15.58
C LYS A 229 6.26 -19.79 14.81
N PRO A 230 7.40 -20.55 14.71
CA PRO A 230 8.85 -20.41 15.12
C PRO A 230 9.87 -20.69 13.94
N PRO A 231 11.25 -20.71 14.03
CA PRO A 231 12.21 -20.79 15.15
C PRO A 231 13.05 -19.52 15.37
N PHE A 232 12.64 -18.39 14.82
CA PHE A 232 13.07 -17.12 15.39
C PHE A 232 12.41 -16.96 16.77
N HIS A 233 13.02 -16.23 17.69
CA HIS A 233 12.46 -15.92 19.01
C HIS A 233 11.21 -15.03 18.88
N PHE A 234 10.15 -15.54 18.26
CA PHE A 234 8.86 -14.89 18.17
C PHE A 234 8.22 -14.92 19.56
N LEU A 235 8.56 -13.94 20.39
CA LEU A 235 8.01 -13.74 21.73
C LEU A 235 8.11 -12.29 22.19
N LEU A 236 8.14 -11.33 21.27
CA LEU A 236 8.30 -9.92 21.64
C LEU A 236 6.99 -9.12 21.68
N PHE A 237 5.89 -9.66 21.13
CA PHE A 237 4.61 -8.99 21.19
C PHE A 237 3.50 -9.91 21.71
N LEU A 238 2.95 -9.55 22.88
CA LEU A 238 1.85 -10.23 23.54
C LEU A 238 0.48 -9.67 23.09
N ASP A 239 0.46 -8.75 22.14
CA ASP A 239 -0.68 -8.00 21.64
C ASP A 239 -0.96 -8.28 20.17
N SER A 240 -2.22 -8.18 19.77
CA SER A 240 -2.65 -8.27 18.36
C SER A 240 -3.86 -7.38 18.11
N GLY A 241 -3.92 -6.81 16.92
CA GLY A 241 -4.96 -5.90 16.46
C GLY A 241 -5.09 -5.93 14.95
N VAL A 242 -5.67 -4.87 14.39
CA VAL A 242 -5.82 -4.69 12.93
C VAL A 242 -4.87 -3.63 12.36
N GLY A 243 -4.20 -2.85 13.20
CA GLY A 243 -3.34 -1.75 12.77
C GLY A 243 -1.90 -2.17 12.44
N ALA A 244 -1.00 -1.21 12.64
CA ALA A 244 0.40 -1.27 12.22
C ALA A 244 1.11 -2.62 12.47
N GLY A 245 1.64 -3.20 11.39
CA GLY A 245 2.49 -4.40 11.42
C GLY A 245 1.75 -5.73 11.27
N ILE A 246 0.43 -5.70 11.09
CA ILE A 246 -0.41 -6.87 10.78
C ILE A 246 -1.43 -6.54 9.68
N ASP A 247 -2.05 -5.35 9.72
CA ASP A 247 -2.88 -4.74 8.67
C ASP A 247 -2.88 -5.44 7.29
N SER A 248 -1.86 -5.20 6.47
CA SER A 248 -1.82 -5.59 5.06
C SER A 248 -1.70 -7.10 4.83
N TYR A 249 -1.37 -7.88 5.87
CA TYR A 249 -1.46 -9.34 5.79
C TYR A 249 -2.92 -9.79 5.62
N TYR A 250 -3.85 -9.20 6.38
CA TYR A 250 -5.28 -9.53 6.24
C TYR A 250 -5.79 -9.13 4.85
N GLU A 251 -5.35 -7.97 4.39
CA GLU A 251 -5.66 -7.46 3.05
C GLU A 251 -5.19 -8.44 1.96
N TYR A 252 -3.94 -8.91 2.04
CA TYR A 252 -3.35 -9.79 1.02
C TYR A 252 -3.97 -11.18 1.01
N LEU A 253 -4.51 -11.68 2.14
CA LEU A 253 -5.29 -12.93 2.11
C LEU A 253 -6.54 -12.78 1.23
N LEU A 254 -7.34 -11.73 1.42
CA LEU A 254 -8.54 -11.54 0.61
C LEU A 254 -8.20 -11.18 -0.83
N LYS A 255 -7.26 -10.25 -1.04
CA LYS A 255 -6.86 -9.79 -2.37
C LYS A 255 -6.17 -10.88 -3.18
N ALA A 256 -5.37 -11.76 -2.55
CA ALA A 256 -4.75 -12.89 -3.24
C ALA A 256 -5.79 -13.94 -3.65
N TYR A 257 -6.85 -14.16 -2.86
CA TYR A 257 -7.97 -14.98 -3.30
C TYR A 257 -8.59 -14.42 -4.59
N VAL A 258 -8.87 -13.11 -4.62
CA VAL A 258 -9.44 -12.44 -5.80
C VAL A 258 -8.51 -12.54 -7.01
N LEU A 259 -7.21 -12.31 -6.83
CA LEU A 259 -6.24 -12.30 -7.93
C LEU A 259 -5.85 -13.70 -8.41
N LEU A 260 -5.71 -14.68 -7.52
CA LEU A 260 -5.16 -16.00 -7.86
C LEU A 260 -6.23 -17.08 -8.03
N GLY A 261 -7.38 -16.93 -7.38
CA GLY A 261 -8.47 -17.90 -7.36
C GLY A 261 -8.22 -19.11 -6.46
N ASP A 262 -7.34 -18.99 -5.45
CA ASP A 262 -7.01 -20.07 -4.51
C ASP A 262 -7.83 -19.93 -3.22
N ASP A 263 -8.75 -20.88 -3.00
CA ASP A 263 -9.66 -20.91 -1.85
C ASP A 263 -8.95 -20.97 -0.48
N SER A 264 -7.70 -21.45 -0.41
CA SER A 264 -6.91 -21.42 0.83
C SER A 264 -6.63 -19.98 1.30
N PHE A 265 -6.58 -19.06 0.34
CA PHE A 265 -6.75 -17.60 0.45
C PHE A 265 -7.87 -17.22 1.39
N LEU A 266 -9.07 -17.52 0.90
CA LEU A 266 -10.32 -17.12 1.50
C LEU A 266 -10.58 -17.82 2.84
N GLU A 267 -10.23 -19.10 2.97
CA GLU A 267 -10.38 -19.85 4.22
C GLU A 267 -9.57 -19.22 5.36
N ARG A 268 -8.31 -18.85 5.09
CA ARG A 268 -7.45 -18.16 6.08
C ARG A 268 -7.99 -16.77 6.39
N PHE A 269 -8.38 -16.01 5.37
CA PHE A 269 -8.96 -14.69 5.57
C PHE A 269 -10.17 -14.76 6.50
N ASN A 270 -11.14 -15.64 6.20
CA ASN A 270 -12.36 -15.78 7.01
C ASN A 270 -12.04 -16.20 8.45
N THR A 271 -11.07 -17.12 8.63
CA THR A 271 -10.62 -17.53 9.97
C THR A 271 -10.09 -16.35 10.79
N HIS A 272 -9.29 -15.47 10.18
CA HIS A 272 -8.79 -14.28 10.84
C HIS A 272 -9.86 -13.21 11.05
N TYR A 273 -10.71 -12.99 10.05
CA TYR A 273 -11.80 -12.03 10.12
C TYR A 273 -12.76 -12.37 11.26
N ASP A 274 -13.18 -13.63 11.37
CA ASP A 274 -14.04 -14.10 12.46
C ASP A 274 -13.38 -13.89 13.84
N ALA A 275 -12.06 -14.08 13.94
CA ALA A 275 -11.32 -13.82 15.17
C ALA A 275 -11.25 -12.33 15.50
N ILE A 276 -11.01 -11.46 14.51
CA ILE A 276 -11.01 -10.00 14.67
C ILE A 276 -12.37 -9.53 15.15
N MET A 277 -13.45 -9.94 14.47
CA MET A 277 -14.81 -9.55 14.82
C MET A 277 -15.25 -10.07 16.19
N ARG A 278 -14.68 -11.19 16.65
CA ARG A 278 -14.99 -11.76 17.96
C ARG A 278 -14.20 -11.14 19.12
N TYR A 279 -12.93 -10.81 18.92
CA TYR A 279 -12.02 -10.46 20.01
C TYR A 279 -11.52 -9.02 19.98
N ILE A 280 -11.30 -8.45 18.79
CA ILE A 280 -10.74 -7.10 18.61
C ILE A 280 -11.86 -6.07 18.43
N SER A 281 -12.91 -6.44 17.70
CA SER A 281 -14.03 -5.54 17.43
C SER A 281 -14.86 -5.27 18.68
N GLN A 282 -14.88 -3.99 19.07
CA GLN A 282 -15.74 -3.43 20.11
C GLN A 282 -16.47 -2.22 19.50
N PRO A 283 -17.46 -2.44 18.61
CA PRO A 283 -17.98 -1.40 17.72
C PRO A 283 -18.32 -0.10 18.46
N PRO A 284 -17.87 1.07 17.94
CA PRO A 284 -17.16 1.27 16.68
C PRO A 284 -15.62 1.18 16.76
N LEU A 285 -15.07 0.69 17.87
CA LEU A 285 -13.63 0.66 18.15
C LEU A 285 -13.00 -0.68 17.74
N LEU A 286 -11.73 -0.63 17.32
CA LEU A 286 -10.91 -1.81 17.03
C LEU A 286 -9.66 -1.75 17.91
N LEU A 287 -9.71 -2.36 19.10
CA LEU A 287 -8.64 -2.26 20.09
C LEU A 287 -7.78 -3.52 20.13
N ASP A 288 -6.47 -3.31 20.17
CA ASP A 288 -5.52 -4.41 20.34
C ASP A 288 -5.79 -5.17 21.63
N VAL A 289 -5.74 -6.50 21.56
CA VAL A 289 -5.98 -7.41 22.67
C VAL A 289 -4.76 -8.28 22.96
N HIS A 290 -4.66 -8.80 24.17
CA HIS A 290 -3.63 -9.76 24.50
C HIS A 290 -3.89 -11.12 23.87
N ILE A 291 -2.95 -11.68 23.12
CA ILE A 291 -3.12 -12.95 22.37
C ILE A 291 -3.53 -14.10 23.31
N HIS A 292 -2.90 -14.22 24.48
CA HIS A 292 -3.19 -15.30 25.44
C HIS A 292 -4.37 -14.98 26.37
N LYS A 293 -4.89 -13.76 26.34
CA LYS A 293 -6.03 -13.29 27.14
C LYS A 293 -6.85 -12.31 26.30
N PRO A 294 -7.51 -12.77 25.22
CA PRO A 294 -8.13 -11.90 24.21
C PRO A 294 -9.34 -11.12 24.72
N MET A 295 -9.77 -11.34 25.97
CA MET A 295 -10.77 -10.55 26.66
C MET A 295 -10.19 -9.29 27.31
N LEU A 296 -8.87 -9.12 27.30
CA LEU A 296 -8.17 -7.97 27.88
C LEU A 296 -7.55 -7.13 26.76
N ASN A 297 -7.88 -5.85 26.75
CA ASN A 297 -7.23 -4.88 25.87
C ASN A 297 -5.74 -4.78 26.23
N ALA A 298 -4.88 -4.91 25.23
CA ALA A 298 -3.45 -4.71 25.35
C ALA A 298 -3.08 -3.22 25.20
N ARG A 299 -3.90 -2.45 24.49
CA ARG A 299 -3.71 -1.00 24.28
C ARG A 299 -4.99 -0.24 24.62
N THR A 300 -4.82 1.04 24.95
CA THR A 300 -5.92 1.99 25.22
C THR A 300 -6.06 3.03 24.11
N TRP A 301 -5.43 2.78 22.97
CA TRP A 301 -5.34 3.66 21.81
C TRP A 301 -5.34 2.80 20.54
N MET A 302 -5.59 3.47 19.42
CA MET A 302 -5.68 2.95 18.07
C MET A 302 -4.74 3.74 17.17
N ASP A 303 -3.97 3.09 16.30
CA ASP A 303 -3.20 3.77 15.27
C ASP A 303 -4.05 4.16 14.06
N SER A 304 -3.58 5.13 13.28
CA SER A 304 -4.30 5.61 12.09
C SER A 304 -4.37 4.59 10.95
N LEU A 305 -3.43 3.63 10.88
CA LEU A 305 -3.37 2.70 9.76
C LEU A 305 -4.58 1.76 9.74
N LEU A 306 -5.23 1.50 10.88
CA LEU A 306 -6.49 0.74 10.93
C LEU A 306 -7.59 1.30 10.03
N ALA A 307 -7.45 2.55 9.55
CA ALA A 307 -8.38 3.18 8.63
C ALA A 307 -8.52 2.47 7.28
N PHE A 308 -7.67 1.50 6.94
CA PHE A 308 -7.83 0.63 5.76
C PHE A 308 -8.95 -0.42 5.95
N PHE A 309 -9.20 -0.81 7.21
CA PHE A 309 -10.04 -1.95 7.56
C PHE A 309 -11.49 -1.81 7.08
N PRO A 310 -12.15 -0.62 7.14
CA PRO A 310 -13.46 -0.44 6.53
C PRO A 310 -13.47 -0.75 5.03
N GLY A 311 -12.45 -0.35 4.27
CA GLY A 311 -12.30 -0.69 2.85
C GLY A 311 -12.19 -2.19 2.63
N LEU A 312 -11.42 -2.89 3.47
CA LEU A 312 -11.32 -4.36 3.45
C LEU A 312 -12.66 -5.04 3.79
N GLN A 313 -13.41 -4.51 4.77
CA GLN A 313 -14.75 -4.98 5.11
C GLN A 313 -15.73 -4.80 3.95
N VAL A 314 -15.64 -3.68 3.22
CA VAL A 314 -16.42 -3.46 2.00
C VAL A 314 -16.11 -4.53 0.96
N LEU A 315 -14.83 -4.81 0.70
CA LEU A 315 -14.42 -5.85 -0.25
C LEU A 315 -14.94 -7.25 0.14
N LYS A 316 -15.02 -7.54 1.45
CA LYS A 316 -15.61 -8.77 1.99
C LYS A 316 -17.15 -8.80 1.91
N GLY A 317 -17.79 -7.65 1.72
CA GLY A 317 -19.24 -7.47 1.73
C GLY A 317 -19.86 -7.21 3.11
N ASP A 318 -19.06 -6.90 4.13
CA ASP A 318 -19.52 -6.56 5.48
C ASP A 318 -19.66 -5.04 5.67
N ILE A 319 -20.66 -4.46 5.00
CA ILE A 319 -20.78 -3.01 4.84
C ILE A 319 -21.12 -2.28 6.14
N ARG A 320 -21.97 -2.86 7.00
CA ARG A 320 -22.49 -2.13 8.17
C ARG A 320 -21.40 -1.83 9.22
N PRO A 321 -20.56 -2.79 9.66
CA PRO A 321 -19.43 -2.51 10.54
C PRO A 321 -18.41 -1.54 9.91
N ALA A 322 -18.26 -1.58 8.59
CA ALA A 322 -17.39 -0.65 7.87
C ALA A 322 -17.88 0.80 8.02
N ILE A 323 -19.18 1.04 7.85
CA ILE A 323 -19.81 2.36 8.07
C ILE A 323 -19.58 2.84 9.50
N GLU A 324 -19.81 1.98 10.51
CA GLU A 324 -19.68 2.34 11.93
C GLU A 324 -18.24 2.74 12.29
N THR A 325 -17.25 1.99 11.80
CA THR A 325 -15.82 2.27 12.04
C THR A 325 -15.36 3.50 11.28
N HIS A 326 -15.77 3.65 10.01
CA HIS A 326 -15.43 4.82 9.19
C HIS A 326 -15.99 6.11 9.78
N GLU A 327 -17.24 6.09 10.28
CA GLU A 327 -17.84 7.26 10.92
C GLU A 327 -17.07 7.67 12.18
N MET A 328 -16.66 6.70 13.00
CA MET A 328 -15.83 6.97 14.18
C MET A 328 -14.51 7.66 13.80
N LEU A 329 -13.81 7.16 12.77
CA LEU A 329 -12.59 7.79 12.26
C LEU A 329 -12.85 9.20 11.75
N TYR A 330 -13.97 9.41 11.05
CA TYR A 330 -14.33 10.71 10.54
C TYR A 330 -14.62 11.73 11.67
N GLN A 331 -15.18 11.30 12.79
CA GLN A 331 -15.35 12.16 13.97
C GLN A 331 -14.00 12.59 14.56
N VAL A 332 -13.00 11.71 14.55
CA VAL A 332 -11.62 12.06 14.95
C VAL A 332 -11.05 13.11 14.00
N ILE A 333 -11.23 12.94 12.69
CA ILE A 333 -10.79 13.90 11.66
C ILE A 333 -11.51 15.25 11.81
N LYS A 334 -12.82 15.28 12.05
CA LYS A 334 -13.56 16.54 12.30
C LYS A 334 -13.02 17.28 13.53
N LYS A 335 -12.56 16.55 14.55
CA LYS A 335 -12.05 17.12 15.79
C LYS A 335 -10.62 17.66 15.64
N HIS A 336 -9.76 16.98 14.88
CA HIS A 336 -8.32 17.29 14.80
C HIS A 336 -7.83 17.71 13.41
N ASN A 337 -8.73 17.87 12.43
CA ASN A 337 -8.50 18.09 10.99
C ASN A 337 -7.83 16.93 10.24
N PHE A 338 -7.03 16.12 10.92
CA PHE A 338 -6.45 14.88 10.40
C PHE A 338 -6.64 13.75 11.38
N LEU A 339 -6.46 12.52 10.90
CA LEU A 339 -6.34 11.36 11.77
C LEU A 339 -4.91 11.38 12.37
N PRO A 340 -4.75 11.62 13.69
CA PRO A 340 -3.45 11.51 14.33
C PRO A 340 -2.92 10.08 14.22
N GLU A 341 -1.60 9.90 14.17
CA GLU A 341 -0.94 8.60 14.03
C GLU A 341 -1.41 7.59 15.09
N ALA A 342 -1.78 8.09 16.28
CA ALA A 342 -2.59 7.32 17.23
C ALA A 342 -3.55 8.20 18.03
N PHE A 343 -4.70 7.64 18.41
CA PHE A 343 -5.71 8.28 19.25
C PHE A 343 -6.34 7.32 20.26
N THR A 344 -6.79 7.87 21.39
CA THR A 344 -7.47 7.13 22.45
C THR A 344 -8.94 6.89 22.13
N THR A 345 -9.59 6.02 22.91
CA THR A 345 -11.01 5.67 22.77
C THR A 345 -11.97 6.86 22.95
N ASP A 346 -11.54 7.94 23.60
CA ASP A 346 -12.27 9.20 23.72
C ASP A 346 -11.85 10.26 22.69
N PHE A 347 -11.23 9.81 21.60
CA PHE A 347 -10.79 10.60 20.45
C PHE A 347 -9.82 11.72 20.84
N ARG A 348 -8.92 11.48 21.80
CA ARG A 348 -7.79 12.38 22.08
C ARG A 348 -6.55 11.90 21.34
N VAL A 349 -5.72 12.86 20.96
CA VAL A 349 -4.44 12.59 20.31
C VAL A 349 -3.52 11.84 21.29
N HIS A 350 -3.09 10.65 20.91
CA HIS A 350 -2.05 9.88 21.60
C HIS A 350 -0.68 10.17 20.97
N TRP A 351 -0.57 10.01 19.65
CA TRP A 351 0.58 10.42 18.84
C TRP A 351 0.14 11.41 17.79
N ALA A 352 0.72 12.61 17.83
CA ALA A 352 0.18 13.77 17.12
C ALA A 352 0.60 13.89 15.66
N GLN A 353 1.50 13.03 15.20
CA GLN A 353 1.99 13.04 13.83
C GLN A 353 0.87 12.68 12.85
N HIS A 354 0.95 13.15 11.62
CA HIS A 354 0.16 12.65 10.51
C HIS A 354 1.01 12.73 9.23
N PRO A 355 1.62 11.63 8.78
CA PRO A 355 2.51 11.59 7.62
C PRO A 355 1.76 11.53 6.29
N LEU A 356 0.58 12.15 6.19
CA LEU A 356 -0.28 12.16 5.00
C LEU A 356 -0.82 10.77 4.61
N ARG A 357 -1.15 9.97 5.63
CA ARG A 357 -1.72 8.61 5.58
C ARG A 357 -2.94 8.48 4.65
N PRO A 358 -2.94 7.57 3.64
CA PRO A 358 -4.00 7.46 2.65
C PRO A 358 -5.18 6.55 3.03
N GLU A 359 -5.06 5.73 4.08
CA GLU A 359 -5.95 4.60 4.37
C GLU A 359 -7.41 5.04 4.60
N PHE A 360 -7.62 6.24 5.17
CA PHE A 360 -8.97 6.80 5.33
C PHE A 360 -9.59 7.23 3.99
N ALA A 361 -8.80 7.73 3.05
CA ALA A 361 -9.26 8.07 1.71
C ALA A 361 -9.59 6.80 0.90
N GLU A 362 -8.78 5.75 1.03
CA GLU A 362 -9.06 4.41 0.48
C GLU A 362 -10.43 3.90 0.94
N SER A 363 -10.66 3.82 2.24
CA SER A 363 -11.94 3.35 2.80
C SER A 363 -13.12 4.23 2.39
N THR A 364 -12.93 5.55 2.29
CA THR A 364 -13.96 6.48 1.81
C THR A 364 -14.35 6.17 0.36
N TYR A 365 -13.37 5.90 -0.50
CA TYR A 365 -13.60 5.51 -1.90
C TYR A 365 -14.37 4.20 -1.99
N PHE A 366 -13.94 3.14 -1.30
CA PHE A 366 -14.63 1.85 -1.36
C PHE A 366 -16.06 1.92 -0.80
N LEU A 367 -16.28 2.64 0.30
CA LEU A 367 -17.63 2.82 0.85
C LEU A 367 -18.54 3.58 -0.11
N TYR A 368 -18.04 4.66 -0.75
CA TYR A 368 -18.80 5.35 -1.78
C TYR A 368 -19.15 4.43 -2.94
N LYS A 369 -18.17 3.63 -3.42
CA LYS A 369 -18.36 2.70 -4.53
C LYS A 369 -19.43 1.65 -4.22
N ALA A 370 -19.44 1.10 -3.01
CA ALA A 370 -20.37 0.06 -2.61
C ALA A 370 -21.78 0.58 -2.31
N THR A 371 -21.91 1.81 -1.79
CA THR A 371 -23.20 2.33 -1.30
C THR A 371 -23.85 3.36 -2.23
N GLY A 372 -23.06 4.06 -3.04
CA GLY A 372 -23.49 5.24 -3.80
C GLY A 372 -23.91 6.43 -2.92
N ASP A 373 -23.64 6.39 -1.60
CA ASP A 373 -24.12 7.41 -0.66
C ASP A 373 -23.33 8.73 -0.86
N PRO A 374 -23.99 9.85 -1.22
CA PRO A 374 -23.34 11.15 -1.36
C PRO A 374 -22.62 11.65 -0.10
N TYR A 375 -22.91 11.07 1.08
CA TYR A 375 -22.19 11.35 2.32
C TYR A 375 -20.67 11.26 2.16
N TYR A 376 -20.17 10.20 1.51
CA TYR A 376 -18.74 9.97 1.33
C TYR A 376 -18.08 10.99 0.40
N LEU A 377 -18.84 11.62 -0.50
CA LEU A 377 -18.34 12.74 -1.31
C LEU A 377 -18.09 13.98 -0.45
N GLU A 378 -18.94 14.25 0.54
CA GLU A 378 -18.73 15.36 1.49
C GLU A 378 -17.57 15.06 2.46
N VAL A 379 -17.37 13.79 2.82
CA VAL A 379 -16.16 13.34 3.54
C VAL A 379 -14.91 13.64 2.71
N GLY A 380 -14.88 13.20 1.45
CA GLY A 380 -13.75 13.44 0.54
C GLY A 380 -13.47 14.93 0.32
N LYS A 381 -14.51 15.76 0.23
CA LYS A 381 -14.39 17.22 0.17
C LYS A 381 -13.66 17.77 1.39
N THR A 382 -14.03 17.30 2.58
CA THR A 382 -13.37 17.69 3.84
C THR A 382 -11.88 17.31 3.84
N LEU A 383 -11.52 16.14 3.29
CA LEU A 383 -10.11 15.73 3.16
C LEU A 383 -9.33 16.67 2.22
N ILE A 384 -9.90 17.00 1.05
CA ILE A 384 -9.31 17.95 0.09
C ILE A 384 -9.08 19.33 0.74
N GLU A 385 -10.07 19.82 1.48
CA GLU A 385 -10.01 21.10 2.18
C GLU A 385 -8.92 21.09 3.27
N ASN A 386 -8.85 20.04 4.08
CA ASN A 386 -7.85 19.91 5.14
C ASN A 386 -6.42 19.80 4.58
N LEU A 387 -6.21 19.00 3.54
CA LEU A 387 -4.91 18.88 2.86
C LEU A 387 -4.44 20.24 2.32
N ASN A 388 -5.30 20.96 1.58
CA ASN A 388 -4.94 22.28 1.04
C ASN A 388 -4.71 23.33 2.12
N LYS A 389 -5.50 23.31 3.19
CA LYS A 389 -5.45 24.34 4.23
C LYS A 389 -4.27 24.16 5.18
N TYR A 390 -3.94 22.92 5.53
CA TYR A 390 -3.02 22.63 6.62
C TYR A 390 -1.73 21.95 6.19
N ALA A 391 -1.73 21.13 5.14
CA ALA A 391 -0.54 20.37 4.71
C ALA A 391 0.16 20.98 3.49
N ARG A 392 -0.55 21.75 2.66
CA ARG A 392 0.03 22.37 1.45
C ARG A 392 1.08 23.42 1.80
N VAL A 393 2.25 23.30 1.18
CA VAL A 393 3.40 24.21 1.31
C VAL A 393 3.92 24.58 -0.09
N PRO A 394 4.81 25.58 -0.25
CA PRO A 394 5.22 26.05 -1.57
C PRO A 394 5.76 24.95 -2.49
N CYS A 395 6.54 24.00 -1.94
CA CYS A 395 7.18 22.95 -2.72
C CYS A 395 6.51 21.58 -2.56
N GLY A 396 5.20 21.51 -2.32
CA GLY A 396 4.45 20.25 -2.23
C GLY A 396 3.49 20.20 -1.04
N PHE A 397 3.41 19.05 -0.38
CA PHE A 397 2.63 18.84 0.85
C PHE A 397 3.53 18.29 1.94
N ALA A 398 3.54 18.94 3.10
CA ALA A 398 4.35 18.55 4.24
C ALA A 398 3.53 17.71 5.22
N ALA A 399 4.11 16.61 5.68
CA ALA A 399 3.60 15.84 6.82
C ALA A 399 3.37 16.74 8.04
N MET A 400 2.35 16.41 8.84
CA MET A 400 2.09 17.12 10.09
C MET A 400 2.92 16.48 11.20
N LYS A 401 3.81 17.26 11.82
CA LYS A 401 4.54 16.82 13.01
C LYS A 401 3.64 16.74 14.24
N ASP A 402 2.68 17.67 14.34
CA ASP A 402 1.68 17.70 15.42
C ASP A 402 0.38 18.34 14.93
N VAL A 403 -0.66 17.53 14.74
CA VAL A 403 -1.99 17.96 14.26
C VAL A 403 -2.68 18.97 15.19
N ARG A 404 -2.27 19.07 16.47
CA ARG A 404 -2.85 20.01 17.44
C ARG A 404 -2.29 21.41 17.26
N THR A 405 -1.02 21.51 16.88
CA THR A 405 -0.32 22.80 16.71
C THR A 405 -0.30 23.26 15.26
N GLY A 406 -0.51 22.34 14.30
CA GLY A 406 -0.35 22.60 12.88
C GLY A 406 1.11 22.66 12.42
N SER A 407 2.07 22.25 13.25
CA SER A 407 3.49 22.24 12.87
C SER A 407 3.80 21.15 11.84
N HIS A 408 4.64 21.47 10.86
CA HIS A 408 5.06 20.56 9.79
C HIS A 408 6.32 19.77 10.13
N GLU A 409 6.46 18.63 9.46
CA GLU A 409 7.70 17.87 9.27
C GLU A 409 8.11 17.97 7.80
N ASP A 410 9.41 18.13 7.53
CA ASP A 410 9.94 18.32 6.18
C ASP A 410 10.00 16.99 5.40
N ARG A 411 8.82 16.42 5.15
CA ARG A 411 8.62 15.07 4.63
C ARG A 411 7.38 15.02 3.75
N MET A 412 7.55 14.49 2.54
CA MET A 412 6.47 14.05 1.66
C MET A 412 6.81 12.64 1.17
N ASP A 413 6.17 11.64 1.78
CA ASP A 413 6.40 10.23 1.43
C ASP A 413 5.83 9.90 0.05
N SER A 414 6.44 8.91 -0.62
CA SER A 414 6.06 8.51 -1.99
C SER A 414 4.59 8.07 -2.11
N PHE A 415 4.10 7.34 -1.11
CA PHE A 415 2.72 6.85 -1.06
C PHE A 415 1.67 7.96 -1.15
N PHE A 416 2.00 9.19 -0.77
CA PHE A 416 1.06 10.30 -0.88
C PHE A 416 0.67 10.56 -2.35
N LEU A 417 1.63 10.39 -3.27
CA LEU A 417 1.40 10.46 -4.70
C LEU A 417 0.84 9.16 -5.28
N ALA A 418 1.28 8.00 -4.77
CA ALA A 418 0.81 6.69 -5.23
C ALA A 418 -0.65 6.41 -4.85
N GLU A 419 -1.09 6.85 -3.67
CA GLU A 419 -2.35 6.41 -3.06
C GLU A 419 -3.35 7.54 -2.86
N MET A 420 -3.01 8.58 -2.08
CA MET A 420 -3.97 9.58 -1.62
C MET A 420 -4.71 10.24 -2.79
N PHE A 421 -3.96 10.75 -3.78
CA PHE A 421 -4.56 11.39 -4.95
C PHE A 421 -5.29 10.41 -5.86
N LYS A 422 -4.84 9.15 -5.92
CA LYS A 422 -5.50 8.08 -6.69
C LYS A 422 -6.90 7.82 -6.13
N TYR A 423 -7.02 7.59 -4.82
CA TYR A 423 -8.33 7.35 -4.19
C TYR A 423 -9.23 8.59 -4.19
N LEU A 424 -8.69 9.77 -3.92
CA LEU A 424 -9.47 11.01 -3.98
C LEU A 424 -9.97 11.29 -5.40
N TYR A 425 -9.16 11.07 -6.44
CA TYR A 425 -9.60 11.26 -7.81
C TYR A 425 -10.69 10.27 -8.19
N LEU A 426 -10.50 8.97 -7.89
CA LEU A 426 -11.48 7.92 -8.16
C LEU A 426 -12.81 8.16 -7.43
N LEU A 427 -12.79 8.77 -6.25
CA LEU A 427 -14.01 9.16 -5.52
C LEU A 427 -14.85 10.20 -6.28
N PHE A 428 -14.20 11.14 -6.98
CA PHE A 428 -14.87 12.23 -7.69
C PHE A 428 -14.99 12.04 -9.21
N ALA A 429 -14.26 11.11 -9.79
CA ALA A 429 -14.36 10.78 -11.21
C ALA A 429 -15.72 10.13 -11.54
N ASP A 430 -16.29 10.46 -12.71
CA ASP A 430 -17.33 9.65 -13.32
C ASP A 430 -16.70 8.57 -14.22
N LYS A 431 -17.48 7.53 -14.59
CA LYS A 431 -16.98 6.45 -15.44
C LYS A 431 -16.51 6.98 -16.81
N GLU A 432 -17.12 8.06 -17.29
CA GLU A 432 -16.76 8.70 -18.56
C GLU A 432 -15.43 9.47 -18.51
N ASP A 433 -14.94 9.83 -17.31
CA ASP A 433 -13.67 10.53 -17.13
C ASP A 433 -12.47 9.55 -17.11
N MET A 434 -12.74 8.25 -17.00
CA MET A 434 -11.74 7.20 -16.87
C MET A 434 -11.37 6.61 -18.24
N ILE A 435 -10.06 6.51 -18.50
CA ILE A 435 -9.55 5.90 -19.73
C ILE A 435 -9.59 4.37 -19.71
N PHE A 436 -9.84 3.70 -18.59
CA PHE A 436 -10.04 2.26 -18.50
C PHE A 436 -11.01 1.93 -17.37
N ASP A 437 -11.58 0.72 -17.37
CA ASP A 437 -12.44 0.31 -16.26
C ASP A 437 -11.56 -0.09 -15.07
N ILE A 438 -11.66 0.67 -13.98
CA ILE A 438 -10.88 0.42 -12.77
C ILE A 438 -11.24 -0.92 -12.12
N GLU A 439 -12.45 -1.43 -12.39
CA GLU A 439 -12.93 -2.72 -11.88
C GLU A 439 -12.25 -3.92 -12.54
N ASP A 440 -11.53 -3.72 -13.65
CA ASP A 440 -10.71 -4.77 -14.27
C ASP A 440 -9.38 -5.01 -13.52
N TYR A 441 -9.13 -4.25 -12.45
CA TYR A 441 -7.90 -4.27 -11.66
C TYR A 441 -8.18 -4.47 -10.18
N ILE A 442 -7.21 -5.08 -9.50
CA ILE A 442 -7.11 -5.09 -8.04
C ILE A 442 -6.00 -4.14 -7.61
N PHE A 443 -6.27 -3.36 -6.56
CA PHE A 443 -5.28 -2.50 -5.93
C PHE A 443 -4.40 -3.34 -4.97
N THR A 444 -3.09 -3.20 -5.02
CA THR A 444 -2.21 -3.66 -3.93
C THR A 444 -2.42 -2.81 -2.67
N THR A 445 -1.68 -3.08 -1.59
CA THR A 445 -1.74 -2.24 -0.37
C THR A 445 -1.20 -0.83 -0.63
N GLU A 446 -0.24 -0.69 -1.57
CA GLU A 446 0.29 0.61 -2.03
C GLU A 446 -0.52 1.19 -3.22
N ALA A 447 -1.78 0.76 -3.36
CA ALA A 447 -2.70 1.16 -4.44
C ALA A 447 -2.21 0.91 -5.88
N HIS A 448 -1.25 0.01 -6.11
CA HIS A 448 -0.82 -0.30 -7.48
C HIS A 448 -1.80 -1.22 -8.20
N LEU A 449 -1.93 -1.03 -9.51
CA LEU A 449 -2.93 -1.72 -10.32
C LEU A 449 -2.41 -3.05 -10.89
N LEU A 450 -2.96 -4.16 -10.39
CA LEU A 450 -2.73 -5.49 -10.95
C LEU A 450 -3.99 -5.97 -11.69
N PRO A 451 -3.90 -6.38 -12.96
CA PRO A 451 -5.09 -6.74 -13.72
C PRO A 451 -5.68 -8.09 -13.30
N LEU A 452 -7.01 -8.17 -13.20
CA LEU A 452 -7.72 -9.38 -12.78
C LEU A 452 -7.57 -10.55 -13.76
N TRP A 453 -7.20 -10.29 -15.02
CA TRP A 453 -6.96 -11.36 -15.99
C TRP A 453 -5.75 -12.24 -15.65
N LEU A 454 -4.91 -11.84 -14.69
CA LEU A 454 -3.85 -12.69 -14.11
C LEU A 454 -4.42 -13.90 -13.36
N SER A 455 -5.71 -13.90 -13.03
CA SER A 455 -6.39 -15.00 -12.34
C SER A 455 -6.44 -16.31 -13.12
N THR A 456 -6.29 -17.43 -12.40
CA THR A 456 -6.38 -18.78 -12.96
C THR A 456 -7.78 -19.14 -13.44
N THR A 457 -8.82 -18.48 -12.92
CA THR A 457 -10.23 -18.79 -13.24
C THR A 457 -10.55 -18.54 -14.71
N ASN A 458 -9.83 -17.61 -15.37
CA ASN A 458 -9.99 -17.35 -16.80
C ASN A 458 -9.44 -18.48 -17.70
N GLN A 459 -8.43 -19.23 -17.23
CA GLN A 459 -7.89 -20.37 -17.99
C GLN A 459 -8.83 -21.59 -17.97
N THR A 460 -9.63 -21.77 -16.92
CA THR A 460 -10.61 -22.86 -16.83
C THR A 460 -11.82 -22.65 -17.75
N ILE A 461 -12.21 -21.40 -18.01
CA ILE A 461 -13.30 -21.07 -18.96
C ILE A 461 -12.84 -21.28 -20.41
N SER A 462 -11.62 -20.86 -20.77
CA SER A 462 -11.09 -21.07 -22.13
C SER A 462 -10.86 -22.54 -22.49
N ARG A 463 -10.56 -23.40 -21.49
CA ARG A 463 -10.45 -24.85 -21.70
C ARG A 463 -11.80 -25.57 -21.85
N LYS A 464 -12.90 -25.01 -21.34
CA LYS A 464 -14.24 -25.57 -21.56
C LYS A 464 -14.81 -25.25 -22.94
N ASN A 465 -14.43 -24.13 -23.55
CA ASN A 465 -14.88 -23.73 -24.89
C ASN A 465 -14.05 -24.29 -26.04
N THR A 466 -13.00 -25.06 -25.75
CA THR A 466 -12.17 -25.76 -26.76
C THR A 466 -12.42 -27.28 -26.78
N VAL A 467 -13.33 -27.76 -25.94
CA VAL A 467 -13.79 -29.15 -25.92
C VAL A 467 -15.31 -29.15 -26.06
N SER A 468 -15.78 -28.78 -27.25
CA SER A 468 -17.15 -28.97 -27.71
C SER A 468 -17.16 -29.15 -29.22
#